data_AF-A0A8S3QJK6-F1
#
_entry.id   AF-A0A8S3QJK6-F1
#
_cell.length_a   1.000
_cell.length_b   1.000
_cell.length_c   1.000
_cell.angle_alpha   90.00
_cell.angle_beta   90.00
_cell.angle_gamma   90.00
#
_symmetry.space_group_name_H-M   'P 1'
#
loop_
_entity.id
_entity.type
_entity.pdbx_description
1 polymer ?
#
loop_
_entity_poly.entity_id
_entity_poly.type
_entity_poly.pdbx_seq_one_letter_code
_entity_poly.pdbx_strand_id
1 'polypeptide(L)'
;MTVQGVHNCYRNGRCVGPNLCDCNPGWSGQRCIDALCSNVNNCSDHGFCIRPDICTCASSFTGENCSLCIPLHWGNNCDPCPSCRNGECNINTGTCDCFGAQWTGSFCDICSETFYGPDCLPLLTVLNIIPNQGLDRGGNDVHVWGHNFPQSDTYKCKFDTDVVNGVWVASIHVVCSAPKHAEGIVSLEISPDGIEFSNNKVKYLYYATCPPSSCGRDVSPPRGQCLFGSCSCNLPWTGENCTIELLAPEIIAPPPQTINESAMYDFQLQLARGSLPVTWSLIDHPGNMIIDERTGRLLWSNVIGRLLAYTVIVEATNVVGKHSIEWTINVPVSYSVNLVSLDPDGILPRPMQIEIFGAVEFSDLIPPRPVPIKLM
;
A
#
# COMPACT_ATOMS: atom_id res chain seq x y z
N MET A 1 -16.35 105.51 -37.01
CA MET A 1 -16.28 104.12 -36.53
C MET A 1 -17.53 103.39 -37.00
N THR A 2 -17.48 102.77 -38.18
CA THR A 2 -18.56 101.87 -38.63
C THR A 2 -18.25 100.47 -38.13
N VAL A 3 -19.04 100.02 -37.16
CA VAL A 3 -19.03 98.64 -36.65
C VAL A 3 -19.61 97.76 -37.75
N GLN A 4 -18.83 96.81 -38.28
CA GLN A 4 -19.33 95.75 -39.14
C GLN A 4 -20.31 94.89 -38.32
N GLY A 5 -21.62 95.09 -38.53
CA GLY A 5 -22.66 94.23 -37.97
C GLY A 5 -22.64 92.87 -38.65
N VAL A 6 -22.66 91.79 -37.87
CA VAL A 6 -22.66 90.42 -38.39
C VAL A 6 -24.09 90.07 -38.83
N HIS A 7 -24.39 90.24 -40.13
CA HIS A 7 -25.73 89.99 -40.71
C HIS A 7 -26.04 88.51 -41.01
N ASN A 8 -25.21 87.57 -40.54
CA ASN A 8 -25.31 86.17 -40.95
C ASN A 8 -25.79 85.28 -39.79
N CYS A 9 -27.08 84.95 -39.78
CA CYS A 9 -27.70 83.94 -38.88
C CYS A 9 -27.51 82.50 -39.40
N TYR A 10 -26.49 82.27 -40.23
CA TYR A 10 -26.07 80.97 -40.80
C TYR A 10 -27.18 80.12 -41.43
N ARG A 11 -28.24 80.76 -41.94
CA ARG A 11 -29.47 80.13 -42.49
C ARG A 11 -30.29 79.32 -41.49
N ASN A 12 -29.94 79.37 -40.21
CA ASN A 12 -30.62 78.65 -39.12
C ASN A 12 -31.50 79.58 -38.26
N GLY A 13 -31.71 80.81 -38.71
CA GLY A 13 -32.56 81.78 -38.04
C GLY A 13 -32.82 82.99 -38.93
N ARG A 14 -33.69 83.88 -38.45
CA ARG A 14 -34.04 85.13 -39.11
C ARG A 14 -33.37 86.31 -38.40
N CYS A 15 -32.77 87.22 -39.16
CA CYS A 15 -32.23 88.45 -38.60
C CYS A 15 -33.40 89.36 -38.17
N VAL A 16 -33.48 89.69 -36.89
CA VAL A 16 -34.55 90.53 -36.32
C VAL A 16 -34.03 91.87 -35.78
N GLY A 17 -32.72 92.04 -35.67
CA GLY A 17 -32.07 93.32 -35.34
C GLY A 17 -30.54 93.28 -35.54
N PRO A 18 -29.83 94.39 -35.34
CA PRO A 18 -28.37 94.42 -35.40
C PRO A 18 -27.75 93.45 -34.37
N ASN A 19 -26.95 92.49 -34.83
CA ASN A 19 -26.37 91.40 -34.02
C ASN A 19 -27.41 90.55 -33.26
N LEU A 20 -28.67 90.53 -33.70
CA LEU A 20 -29.76 89.78 -33.06
C LEU A 20 -30.47 88.89 -34.07
N CYS A 21 -30.36 87.57 -33.87
CA CYS A 21 -31.03 86.54 -34.66
C CYS A 21 -32.12 85.87 -33.83
N ASP A 22 -33.27 85.61 -34.46
CA ASP A 22 -34.33 84.73 -33.97
C ASP A 22 -34.11 83.33 -34.55
N CYS A 23 -33.73 82.38 -33.71
CA CYS A 23 -33.27 81.07 -34.16
C CYS A 23 -34.42 80.11 -34.46
N ASN A 24 -34.27 79.33 -35.53
CA ASN A 24 -35.19 78.23 -35.82
C ASN A 24 -35.16 77.20 -34.67
N PRO A 25 -36.25 76.44 -34.46
CA PRO A 25 -36.28 75.40 -33.43
C PRO A 25 -35.07 74.46 -33.50
N GLY A 26 -34.46 74.20 -32.34
CA GLY A 26 -33.25 73.36 -32.25
C GLY A 26 -31.93 74.10 -32.47
N TRP A 27 -31.93 75.42 -32.66
CA TRP A 27 -30.72 76.25 -32.78
C TRP A 27 -30.68 77.34 -31.71
N SER A 28 -29.48 77.73 -31.31
CA SER A 28 -29.23 78.72 -30.25
C SER A 28 -27.95 79.52 -30.50
N GLY A 29 -27.64 80.43 -29.57
CA GLY A 29 -26.51 81.34 -29.67
C GLY A 29 -26.82 82.62 -30.47
N GLN A 30 -25.93 83.61 -30.36
CA GLN A 30 -26.15 84.96 -30.93
C GLN A 30 -26.25 84.98 -32.47
N ARG A 31 -25.77 83.92 -33.14
CA ARG A 31 -25.81 83.77 -34.61
C ARG A 31 -26.54 82.50 -35.07
N CYS A 32 -27.28 81.83 -34.18
CA CYS A 32 -27.96 80.56 -34.46
C CYS A 32 -27.02 79.47 -35.00
N ILE A 33 -25.78 79.45 -34.51
CA ILE A 33 -24.75 78.50 -34.94
C ILE A 33 -24.69 77.26 -34.03
N ASP A 34 -25.15 77.39 -32.78
CA ASP A 34 -25.06 76.33 -31.78
C ASP A 34 -26.31 75.46 -31.86
N ALA A 35 -26.16 74.22 -32.32
CA ALA A 35 -27.26 73.25 -32.35
C ALA A 35 -27.63 72.78 -30.93
N LEU A 36 -28.93 72.61 -30.68
CA LEU A 36 -29.46 72.06 -29.43
C LEU A 36 -29.71 70.56 -29.60
N CYS A 37 -29.20 69.76 -28.67
CA CYS A 37 -29.31 68.30 -28.66
C CYS A 37 -30.04 67.78 -27.41
N SER A 38 -30.99 68.56 -26.88
CA SER A 38 -31.67 68.25 -25.62
C SER A 38 -32.45 66.94 -25.64
N ASN A 39 -32.96 66.50 -26.80
CA ASN A 39 -33.71 65.24 -26.91
C ASN A 39 -32.79 64.01 -27.01
N VAL A 40 -31.51 64.21 -27.30
CA VAL A 40 -30.47 63.16 -27.32
C VAL A 40 -29.45 63.36 -26.19
N ASN A 41 -29.95 63.80 -25.02
CA ASN A 41 -29.16 63.98 -23.79
C ASN A 41 -27.87 64.77 -23.98
N ASN A 42 -27.87 65.81 -24.82
CA ASN A 42 -26.69 66.62 -25.15
C ASN A 42 -25.46 65.79 -25.55
N CYS A 43 -25.68 64.70 -26.31
CA CYS A 43 -24.62 63.78 -26.73
C CYS A 43 -23.88 63.13 -25.54
N SER A 44 -24.56 63.01 -24.39
CA SER A 44 -24.08 62.40 -23.16
C SER A 44 -22.71 62.90 -22.69
N ASP A 45 -22.35 64.14 -23.04
CA ASP A 45 -21.03 64.77 -22.84
C ASP A 45 -19.85 64.02 -23.51
N HIS A 46 -20.15 63.05 -24.38
CA HIS A 46 -19.19 62.21 -25.10
C HIS A 46 -19.16 62.49 -26.61
N GLY A 47 -19.65 63.65 -27.02
CA GLY A 47 -19.69 64.06 -28.42
C GLY A 47 -20.01 65.54 -28.60
N PHE A 48 -20.13 65.95 -29.86
CA PHE A 48 -20.50 67.31 -30.24
C PHE A 48 -21.83 67.31 -31.01
N CYS A 49 -22.69 68.27 -30.68
CA CYS A 49 -23.94 68.49 -31.39
C CYS A 49 -23.66 69.22 -32.72
N ILE A 50 -23.93 68.58 -33.86
CA ILE A 50 -23.66 69.16 -35.19
C ILE A 50 -24.92 69.71 -35.87
N ARG A 51 -26.09 69.21 -35.48
CA ARG A 51 -27.42 69.63 -35.95
C ARG A 51 -28.44 69.37 -34.83
N PRO A 52 -29.64 69.97 -34.87
CA PRO A 52 -30.68 69.71 -33.88
C PRO A 52 -30.87 68.21 -33.66
N ASP A 53 -30.65 67.77 -32.42
CA ASP A 53 -30.72 66.37 -31.98
C ASP A 53 -29.88 65.35 -32.78
N ILE A 54 -28.78 65.79 -33.40
CA ILE A 54 -27.84 64.92 -34.11
C ILE A 54 -26.42 65.13 -33.56
N CYS A 55 -25.88 64.05 -33.00
CA CYS A 55 -24.56 64.01 -32.37
C CYS A 55 -23.48 63.45 -33.31
N THR A 56 -22.25 63.93 -33.12
CA THR A 56 -21.02 63.27 -33.58
C THR A 56 -20.23 62.84 -32.37
N CYS A 57 -20.03 61.53 -32.19
CA CYS A 57 -19.42 60.97 -30.99
C CYS A 57 -17.90 61.05 -31.01
N ALA A 58 -17.30 61.10 -29.81
CA ALA A 58 -15.87 60.93 -29.62
C ALA A 58 -15.41 59.52 -30.01
N SER A 59 -14.11 59.32 -30.22
CA SER A 59 -13.55 58.14 -30.89
C SER A 59 -13.88 56.77 -30.27
N SER A 60 -14.21 56.70 -28.99
CA SER A 60 -14.57 55.46 -28.27
C SER A 60 -16.08 55.30 -28.02
N PHE A 61 -16.91 56.24 -28.47
CA PHE A 61 -18.34 56.29 -28.22
C PHE A 61 -19.15 56.17 -29.52
N THR A 62 -20.37 55.65 -29.41
CA THR A 62 -21.30 55.40 -30.50
C THR A 62 -22.75 55.47 -30.02
N GLY A 63 -23.70 55.25 -30.93
CA GLY A 63 -25.13 55.40 -30.70
C GLY A 63 -25.63 56.83 -30.94
N GLU A 64 -26.94 57.01 -30.93
CA GLU A 64 -27.59 58.28 -31.32
C GLU A 64 -27.28 59.44 -30.37
N ASN A 65 -27.05 59.14 -29.08
CA ASN A 65 -26.70 60.11 -28.04
C ASN A 65 -25.27 59.94 -27.50
N CYS A 66 -24.42 59.15 -28.17
CA CYS A 66 -23.04 58.86 -27.74
C CYS A 66 -22.89 58.22 -26.35
N SER A 67 -23.90 57.47 -25.88
CA SER A 67 -23.83 56.75 -24.60
C SER A 67 -23.29 55.33 -24.68
N LEU A 68 -23.14 54.77 -25.89
CA LEU A 68 -22.68 53.40 -26.08
C LEU A 68 -21.18 53.38 -26.39
N CYS A 69 -20.48 52.36 -25.92
CA CYS A 69 -19.10 52.14 -26.33
C CYS A 69 -19.03 51.48 -27.71
N ILE A 70 -17.99 51.83 -28.47
CA ILE A 70 -17.63 51.03 -29.66
C ILE A 70 -17.22 49.60 -29.21
N PRO A 71 -17.21 48.62 -30.12
CA PRO A 71 -16.78 47.27 -29.79
C PRO A 71 -15.39 47.24 -29.10
N LEU A 72 -15.21 46.30 -28.18
CA LEU A 72 -13.98 46.12 -27.37
C LEU A 72 -13.64 47.27 -26.42
N HIS A 73 -14.63 48.01 -25.94
CA HIS A 73 -14.48 49.01 -24.88
C HIS A 73 -15.54 48.80 -23.80
N TRP A 74 -15.24 49.20 -22.57
CA TRP A 74 -16.07 48.91 -21.40
C TRP A 74 -16.20 50.10 -20.46
N GLY A 75 -17.21 50.04 -19.59
CA GLY A 75 -17.47 51.06 -18.58
C GLY A 75 -17.97 52.40 -19.14
N ASN A 76 -18.11 53.39 -18.27
CA ASN A 76 -18.71 54.69 -18.61
C ASN A 76 -17.80 55.60 -19.44
N ASN A 77 -16.49 55.37 -19.41
CA ASN A 77 -15.52 56.12 -20.22
C ASN A 77 -15.17 55.42 -21.53
N CYS A 78 -15.74 54.24 -21.77
CA CYS A 78 -15.38 53.37 -22.88
C CYS A 78 -13.86 53.16 -22.94
N ASP A 79 -13.31 52.60 -21.87
CA ASP A 79 -11.91 52.24 -21.79
C ASP A 79 -11.65 50.98 -22.63
N PRO A 80 -10.48 50.85 -23.29
CA PRO A 80 -10.17 49.67 -24.09
C PRO A 80 -10.22 48.38 -23.25
N CYS A 81 -10.85 47.34 -23.79
CA CYS A 81 -10.89 46.02 -23.16
C CYS A 81 -9.47 45.41 -23.05
N PRO A 82 -9.21 44.62 -21.99
CA PRO A 82 -7.99 43.82 -21.91
C PRO A 82 -7.92 42.80 -23.05
N SER A 83 -6.70 42.43 -23.45
CA SER A 83 -6.46 41.42 -24.49
C SER A 83 -6.69 40.01 -23.93
N CYS A 84 -7.95 39.58 -23.87
CA CYS A 84 -8.33 38.24 -23.46
C CYS A 84 -7.87 37.22 -24.52
N ARG A 85 -6.93 36.33 -24.17
CA ARG A 85 -6.38 35.37 -25.13
C ARG A 85 -7.37 34.24 -25.44
N ASN A 86 -7.89 33.60 -24.39
CA ASN A 86 -8.86 32.52 -24.48
C ASN A 86 -10.12 32.87 -23.68
N GLY A 87 -10.70 34.04 -23.97
CA GLY A 87 -11.91 34.52 -23.32
C GLY A 87 -12.48 35.73 -24.02
N GLU A 88 -13.61 36.20 -23.52
CA GLU A 88 -14.28 37.41 -24.00
C GLU A 88 -14.23 38.52 -22.94
N CYS A 89 -14.12 39.77 -23.38
CA CYS A 89 -14.18 40.90 -22.46
C CYS A 89 -15.62 41.13 -22.00
N ASN A 90 -15.81 41.18 -20.69
CA ASN A 90 -17.06 41.59 -20.10
C ASN A 90 -17.20 43.11 -20.14
N ILE A 91 -18.12 43.62 -20.97
CA ILE A 91 -18.31 45.06 -21.20
C ILE A 91 -18.81 45.83 -19.96
N ASN A 92 -19.30 45.13 -18.92
CA ASN A 92 -19.78 45.75 -17.70
C ASN A 92 -18.68 45.84 -16.64
N THR A 93 -17.83 44.83 -16.53
CA THR A 93 -16.81 44.72 -15.47
C THR A 93 -15.39 45.00 -15.94
N GLY A 94 -15.13 44.96 -17.25
CA GLY A 94 -13.79 45.13 -17.81
C GLY A 94 -12.86 43.95 -17.61
N THR A 95 -13.40 42.80 -17.23
CA THR A 95 -12.64 41.57 -16.96
C THR A 95 -12.77 40.57 -18.11
N CYS A 96 -11.81 39.66 -18.23
CA CYS A 96 -11.91 38.56 -19.18
C CYS A 96 -12.75 37.42 -18.59
N ASP A 97 -13.81 37.02 -19.29
CA ASP A 97 -14.59 35.82 -19.04
C ASP A 97 -13.98 34.68 -19.86
N CYS A 98 -13.28 33.75 -19.18
CA CYS A 98 -12.51 32.71 -19.84
C CYS A 98 -13.37 31.62 -20.49
N PHE A 99 -12.92 31.12 -21.64
CA PHE A 99 -13.60 30.05 -22.35
C PHE A 99 -13.44 28.70 -21.63
N GLY A 100 -14.53 28.18 -21.10
CA GLY A 100 -14.53 26.89 -20.40
C GLY A 100 -13.77 26.92 -19.07
N ALA A 101 -13.56 25.74 -18.48
CA ALA A 101 -12.92 25.60 -17.16
C ALA A 101 -11.40 25.41 -17.22
N GLN A 102 -10.82 25.32 -18.43
CA GLN A 102 -9.41 25.04 -18.64
C GLN A 102 -8.51 26.28 -18.56
N TRP A 103 -9.07 27.47 -18.77
CA TRP A 103 -8.36 28.75 -18.74
C TRP A 103 -8.72 29.55 -17.48
N THR A 104 -7.72 30.17 -16.88
CA THR A 104 -7.83 31.04 -15.72
C THR A 104 -6.88 32.25 -15.85
N GLY A 105 -6.84 33.10 -14.82
CA GLY A 105 -6.08 34.35 -14.82
C GLY A 105 -6.86 35.52 -15.42
N SER A 106 -6.38 36.74 -15.17
CA SER A 106 -7.06 37.97 -15.58
C SER A 106 -7.12 38.17 -17.11
N PHE A 107 -6.28 37.47 -17.87
CA PHE A 107 -6.22 37.53 -19.33
C PHE A 107 -6.58 36.19 -20.01
N CYS A 108 -7.02 35.20 -19.23
CA CYS A 108 -7.33 33.84 -19.71
C CYS A 108 -6.15 33.18 -20.44
N ASP A 109 -4.96 33.34 -19.87
CA ASP A 109 -3.67 32.89 -20.38
C ASP A 109 -2.95 31.90 -19.46
N ILE A 110 -3.59 31.52 -18.34
CA ILE A 110 -3.07 30.56 -17.37
C ILE A 110 -3.93 29.29 -17.43
N CYS A 111 -3.32 28.10 -17.33
CA CYS A 111 -4.07 26.85 -17.23
C CYS A 111 -4.61 26.62 -15.81
N SER A 112 -5.84 26.11 -15.71
CA SER A 112 -6.40 25.60 -14.46
C SER A 112 -5.61 24.36 -13.97
N GLU A 113 -5.63 24.08 -12.66
CA GLU A 113 -4.79 23.05 -12.00
C GLU A 113 -4.96 21.62 -12.54
N THR A 114 -5.99 21.37 -13.35
CA THR A 114 -6.30 20.06 -13.95
C THR A 114 -5.99 19.97 -15.45
N PHE A 115 -5.32 20.99 -15.99
CA PHE A 115 -4.96 21.11 -17.40
C PHE A 115 -3.48 21.47 -17.55
N TYR A 116 -2.88 21.10 -18.69
CA TYR A 116 -1.45 21.21 -18.93
C TYR A 116 -1.10 21.66 -20.35
N GLY A 117 0.10 22.22 -20.51
CA GLY A 117 0.69 22.59 -21.79
C GLY A 117 0.19 23.94 -22.33
N PRO A 118 0.71 24.37 -23.49
CA PRO A 118 0.40 25.69 -24.06
C PRO A 118 -1.08 25.84 -24.49
N ASP A 119 -1.77 24.72 -24.71
CA ASP A 119 -3.18 24.66 -25.12
C ASP A 119 -4.13 24.22 -23.98
N CYS A 120 -3.61 24.09 -22.74
CA CYS A 120 -4.35 23.65 -21.55
C CYS A 120 -5.20 22.40 -21.81
N LEU A 121 -4.55 21.31 -22.20
CA LEU A 121 -5.16 19.99 -22.43
C LEU A 121 -5.41 19.25 -21.10
N PRO A 122 -6.39 18.34 -21.01
CA PRO A 122 -6.67 17.60 -19.77
C PRO A 122 -5.43 16.86 -19.26
N LEU A 123 -5.18 16.88 -17.94
CA LEU A 123 -4.11 16.10 -17.34
C LEU A 123 -4.26 14.61 -17.66
N LEU A 124 -3.13 13.98 -17.98
CA LEU A 124 -3.03 12.54 -18.08
C LEU A 124 -3.05 11.91 -16.67
N THR A 125 -3.77 10.80 -16.54
CA THR A 125 -3.90 10.09 -15.26
C THR A 125 -3.60 8.62 -15.45
N VAL A 126 -2.63 8.10 -14.69
CA VAL A 126 -2.30 6.66 -14.68
C VAL A 126 -3.26 5.88 -13.77
N LEU A 127 -4.01 4.92 -14.27
CA LEU A 127 -4.88 4.11 -13.42
C LEU A 127 -4.15 2.90 -12.83
N ASN A 128 -3.50 2.11 -13.69
CA ASN A 128 -2.91 0.84 -13.32
C ASN A 128 -1.78 0.43 -14.28
N ILE A 129 -0.98 -0.53 -13.82
CA ILE A 129 0.15 -1.09 -14.59
C ILE A 129 0.10 -2.62 -14.59
N ILE A 130 0.48 -3.22 -15.71
CA ILE A 130 0.50 -4.67 -15.90
C ILE A 130 1.76 -5.07 -16.71
N PRO A 131 2.60 -5.99 -16.20
CA PRO A 131 2.63 -6.48 -14.82
C PRO A 131 3.00 -5.35 -13.84
N ASN A 132 2.60 -5.48 -12.57
CA ASN A 132 2.96 -4.53 -11.51
C ASN A 132 4.27 -4.91 -10.77
N GLN A 133 5.02 -5.88 -11.30
CA GLN A 133 6.24 -6.40 -10.71
C GLN A 133 7.18 -6.99 -11.77
N GLY A 134 8.47 -7.09 -11.47
CA GLY A 134 9.50 -7.65 -12.35
C GLY A 134 10.85 -7.86 -11.67
N LEU A 135 11.83 -8.32 -12.43
CA LEU A 135 13.16 -8.69 -11.93
C LEU A 135 14.00 -7.43 -11.68
N ASP A 136 14.83 -7.45 -10.64
CA ASP A 136 15.85 -6.44 -10.33
C ASP A 136 16.78 -6.11 -11.53
N ARG A 137 16.99 -7.06 -12.43
CA ARG A 137 17.77 -6.85 -13.68
C ARG A 137 17.05 -6.00 -14.72
N GLY A 138 15.75 -5.77 -14.57
CA GLY A 138 14.91 -5.09 -15.55
C GLY A 138 14.71 -5.90 -16.84
N GLY A 139 14.23 -5.20 -17.88
CA GLY A 139 14.11 -5.71 -19.25
C GLY A 139 12.73 -6.23 -19.64
N ASN A 140 11.77 -6.30 -18.70
CA ASN A 140 10.39 -6.62 -19.06
C ASN A 140 9.61 -5.34 -19.42
N ASP A 141 8.67 -5.49 -20.35
CA ASP A 141 7.74 -4.42 -20.68
C ASP A 141 6.63 -4.32 -19.62
N VAL A 142 6.26 -3.08 -19.32
CA VAL A 142 5.23 -2.67 -18.37
C VAL A 142 4.21 -1.86 -19.14
N HIS A 143 2.98 -2.36 -19.19
CA HIS A 143 1.86 -1.68 -19.83
C HIS A 143 1.19 -0.75 -18.82
N VAL A 144 1.18 0.54 -19.13
CA VAL A 144 0.60 1.61 -18.34
C VAL A 144 -0.75 1.99 -18.94
N TRP A 145 -1.82 1.84 -18.16
CA TRP A 145 -3.18 2.15 -18.56
C TRP A 145 -3.70 3.37 -17.82
N GLY A 146 -4.48 4.21 -18.50
CA GLY A 146 -4.98 5.45 -17.91
C GLY A 146 -5.88 6.26 -18.84
N HIS A 147 -5.93 7.57 -18.62
CA HIS A 147 -6.78 8.49 -19.39
C HIS A 147 -5.95 9.63 -19.98
N ASN A 148 -6.41 10.16 -21.11
CA ASN A 148 -5.90 11.39 -21.73
C ASN A 148 -4.41 11.35 -22.05
N PHE A 149 -3.93 10.25 -22.64
CA PHE A 149 -2.52 10.14 -23.07
C PHE A 149 -2.36 10.80 -24.45
N PRO A 150 -1.80 12.01 -24.56
CA PRO A 150 -1.63 12.67 -25.85
C PRO A 150 -0.72 11.85 -26.76
N GLN A 151 -0.97 11.85 -28.07
CA GLN A 151 -0.07 11.18 -29.00
C GLN A 151 1.30 11.88 -29.02
N SER A 152 2.35 11.13 -28.73
CA SER A 152 3.74 11.63 -28.75
C SER A 152 4.71 10.48 -29.02
N ASP A 153 5.79 10.76 -29.75
CA ASP A 153 6.90 9.82 -29.99
C ASP A 153 8.04 9.98 -28.96
N THR A 154 7.93 10.96 -28.06
CA THR A 154 8.97 11.31 -27.08
C THR A 154 8.66 10.86 -25.66
N TYR A 155 7.71 9.94 -25.49
CA TYR A 155 7.30 9.46 -24.18
C TYR A 155 8.48 8.97 -23.33
N LYS A 156 8.42 9.29 -22.04
CA LYS A 156 9.33 8.83 -21.00
C LYS A 156 8.54 8.17 -19.88
N CYS A 157 9.11 7.13 -19.30
CA CYS A 157 8.61 6.51 -18.09
C CYS A 157 9.69 6.60 -17.02
N LYS A 158 9.31 6.93 -15.80
CA LYS A 158 10.22 7.14 -14.70
C LYS A 158 9.91 6.17 -13.58
N PHE A 159 10.89 5.33 -13.25
CA PHE A 159 10.88 4.40 -12.14
C PHE A 159 11.74 5.01 -11.02
N ASP A 160 11.11 5.71 -10.08
CA ASP A 160 11.75 6.59 -9.09
C ASP A 160 12.74 7.58 -9.71
N THR A 161 14.03 7.26 -9.77
CA THR A 161 15.07 8.11 -10.36
C THR A 161 15.44 7.73 -11.79
N ASP A 162 15.13 6.51 -12.21
CA ASP A 162 15.53 5.99 -13.51
C ASP A 162 14.50 6.33 -14.58
N VAL A 163 14.94 7.05 -15.62
CA VAL A 163 14.09 7.46 -16.74
C VAL A 163 14.40 6.63 -17.97
N VAL A 164 13.39 5.98 -18.52
CA VAL A 164 13.45 5.14 -19.73
C VAL A 164 12.53 5.70 -20.82
N ASN A 165 12.76 5.27 -22.06
CA ASN A 165 11.83 5.58 -23.15
C ASN A 165 10.52 4.82 -22.97
N GLY A 166 9.41 5.50 -23.24
CA GLY A 166 8.09 4.91 -23.36
C GLY A 166 7.61 4.95 -24.80
N VAL A 167 6.72 4.03 -25.14
CA VAL A 167 6.07 3.95 -26.45
C VAL A 167 4.59 4.25 -26.26
N TRP A 168 4.11 5.31 -26.92
CA TRP A 168 2.68 5.58 -26.98
C TRP A 168 2.00 4.56 -27.90
N VAL A 169 0.94 3.94 -27.41
CA VAL A 169 0.16 2.95 -28.17
C VAL A 169 -1.23 3.49 -28.49
N ALA A 170 -1.88 4.12 -27.50
CA ALA A 170 -3.19 4.74 -27.64
C ALA A 170 -3.40 5.83 -26.59
N SER A 171 -4.50 6.58 -26.71
CA SER A 171 -4.89 7.63 -25.75
C SER A 171 -5.17 7.17 -24.32
N ILE A 172 -5.07 5.86 -24.07
CA ILE A 172 -5.24 5.21 -22.77
C ILE A 172 -4.13 4.21 -22.45
N HIS A 173 -3.11 4.07 -23.31
CA HIS A 173 -2.11 3.00 -23.20
C HIS A 173 -0.70 3.46 -23.63
N VAL A 174 0.26 3.30 -22.72
CA VAL A 174 1.70 3.51 -22.94
C VAL A 174 2.45 2.24 -22.51
N VAL A 175 3.52 1.88 -23.22
CA VAL A 175 4.40 0.76 -22.86
C VAL A 175 5.77 1.29 -22.45
N CYS A 176 6.30 0.80 -21.33
CA CYS A 176 7.60 1.19 -20.78
C CYS A 176 8.45 -0.06 -20.54
N SER A 177 9.74 -0.03 -20.86
CA SER A 177 10.63 -1.15 -20.51
C SER A 177 11.30 -0.89 -19.15
N ALA A 178 11.08 -1.77 -18.18
CA ALA A 178 11.59 -1.60 -16.82
C ALA A 178 13.14 -1.58 -16.80
N PRO A 179 13.80 -0.58 -16.22
CA PRO A 179 15.25 -0.54 -16.09
C PRO A 179 15.76 -1.54 -15.04
N LYS A 180 17.08 -1.74 -14.99
CA LYS A 180 17.74 -2.44 -13.89
C LYS A 180 17.65 -1.56 -12.63
N HIS A 181 17.16 -2.11 -11.52
CA HIS A 181 17.01 -1.41 -10.25
C HIS A 181 17.28 -2.36 -9.07
N ALA A 182 17.62 -1.81 -7.90
CA ALA A 182 17.68 -2.60 -6.67
C ALA A 182 16.31 -3.19 -6.33
N GLU A 183 16.28 -4.31 -5.59
CA GLU A 183 15.03 -4.87 -5.10
C GLU A 183 14.26 -3.86 -4.22
N GLY A 184 12.94 -3.87 -4.33
CA GLY A 184 12.09 -2.94 -3.61
C GLY A 184 10.93 -2.40 -4.43
N ILE A 185 10.08 -1.64 -3.77
CA ILE A 185 8.93 -0.97 -4.40
C ILE A 185 9.37 0.41 -4.85
N VAL A 186 9.17 0.72 -6.13
CA VAL A 186 9.43 2.03 -6.73
C VAL A 186 8.13 2.68 -7.20
N SER A 187 8.14 4.00 -7.34
CA SER A 187 7.07 4.74 -8.02
C SER A 187 7.28 4.75 -9.53
N LEU A 188 6.20 4.58 -10.30
CA LEU A 188 6.19 4.70 -11.76
C LEU A 188 5.32 5.89 -12.16
N GLU A 189 5.90 6.76 -12.98
CA GLU A 189 5.27 7.93 -13.59
C GLU A 189 5.53 7.94 -15.12
N ILE A 190 4.68 8.60 -15.89
CA ILE A 190 4.86 8.77 -17.35
C ILE A 190 4.84 10.24 -17.75
N SER A 191 5.52 10.57 -18.85
CA SER A 191 5.64 11.92 -19.39
C SER A 191 5.63 11.87 -20.93
N PRO A 192 4.77 12.63 -21.64
CA PRO A 192 4.76 12.67 -23.10
C PRO A 192 5.97 13.40 -23.72
N ASP A 193 6.55 14.35 -22.98
CA ASP A 193 7.63 15.25 -23.45
C ASP A 193 8.98 15.02 -22.73
N GLY A 194 8.96 14.25 -21.64
CA GLY A 194 10.13 13.97 -20.80
C GLY A 194 10.49 15.09 -19.82
N ILE A 195 9.68 16.14 -19.73
CA ILE A 195 9.91 17.29 -18.85
C ILE A 195 9.02 17.17 -17.62
N GLU A 196 7.71 17.01 -17.84
CA GLU A 196 6.72 16.93 -16.76
C GLU A 196 6.07 15.56 -16.69
N PHE A 197 6.02 15.01 -15.48
CA PHE A 197 5.56 13.66 -15.21
C PHE A 197 4.16 13.66 -14.61
N SER A 198 3.43 12.56 -14.81
CA SER A 198 2.10 12.32 -14.26
C SER A 198 2.06 12.62 -12.75
N ASN A 199 1.10 13.46 -12.32
CA ASN A 199 0.93 13.81 -10.92
C ASN A 199 0.59 12.61 -10.03
N ASN A 200 -0.04 11.59 -10.60
CA ASN A 200 -0.43 10.41 -9.88
C ASN A 200 0.60 9.28 -10.09
N LYS A 201 1.03 8.67 -8.99
CA LYS A 201 2.10 7.67 -8.98
C LYS A 201 1.51 6.28 -8.73
N VAL A 202 1.92 5.30 -9.53
CA VAL A 202 1.62 3.89 -9.30
C VAL A 202 2.87 3.16 -8.79
N LYS A 203 2.68 2.02 -8.13
CA LYS A 203 3.79 1.27 -7.50
C LYS A 203 4.19 0.07 -8.35
N TYR A 204 5.49 -0.11 -8.53
CA TYR A 204 6.09 -1.25 -9.23
C TYR A 204 7.09 -1.98 -8.32
N LEU A 205 7.02 -3.30 -8.24
CA LEU A 205 7.88 -4.11 -7.36
C LEU A 205 9.02 -4.78 -8.14
N TYR A 206 10.26 -4.45 -7.80
CA TYR A 206 11.45 -5.19 -8.18
C TYR A 206 11.74 -6.31 -7.17
N TYR A 207 11.83 -7.55 -7.63
CA TYR A 207 12.26 -8.68 -6.81
C TYR A 207 13.59 -9.27 -7.32
N ALA A 208 14.43 -9.70 -6.37
CA ALA A 208 15.74 -10.24 -6.67
C ALA A 208 15.68 -11.60 -7.39
N THR A 209 16.78 -11.92 -8.06
CA THR A 209 17.04 -13.24 -8.63
C THR A 209 18.10 -13.98 -7.82
N CYS A 210 17.88 -15.25 -7.50
CA CYS A 210 18.94 -16.04 -6.87
C CYS A 210 20.06 -16.34 -7.89
N PRO A 211 21.34 -16.26 -7.51
CA PRO A 211 22.47 -16.65 -8.35
C PRO A 211 22.32 -18.07 -8.93
N PRO A 212 22.94 -18.38 -10.09
CA PRO A 212 22.79 -19.68 -10.76
C PRO A 212 23.17 -20.89 -9.89
N SER A 213 24.16 -20.73 -9.01
CA SER A 213 24.64 -21.76 -8.06
C SER A 213 23.97 -21.73 -6.69
N SER A 214 22.96 -20.89 -6.49
CA SER A 214 22.21 -20.81 -5.23
C SER A 214 21.07 -21.82 -5.18
N CYS A 215 20.56 -22.07 -3.96
CA CYS A 215 19.49 -23.03 -3.65
C CYS A 215 19.85 -24.50 -3.92
N GLY A 216 21.15 -24.83 -3.87
CA GLY A 216 21.66 -26.18 -4.17
C GLY A 216 21.30 -26.65 -5.58
N ARG A 217 21.31 -25.74 -6.56
CA ARG A 217 21.05 -26.01 -7.98
C ARG A 217 22.29 -26.55 -8.73
N ASP A 218 23.43 -26.53 -8.07
CA ASP A 218 24.71 -27.11 -8.52
C ASP A 218 24.75 -28.64 -8.42
N VAL A 219 23.77 -29.25 -7.76
CA VAL A 219 23.63 -30.70 -7.60
C VAL A 219 22.31 -31.21 -8.20
N SER A 220 22.27 -32.49 -8.58
CA SER A 220 21.08 -33.15 -9.13
C SER A 220 20.65 -34.33 -8.25
N PRO A 221 19.41 -34.35 -7.72
CA PRO A 221 18.37 -33.32 -7.86
C PRO A 221 18.68 -32.01 -7.09
N PRO A 222 18.12 -30.87 -7.51
CA PRO A 222 18.30 -29.61 -6.79
C PRO A 222 17.76 -29.69 -5.35
N ARG A 223 18.54 -29.16 -4.41
CA ARG A 223 18.17 -29.15 -2.98
C ARG A 223 17.09 -28.12 -2.63
N GLY A 224 16.77 -27.23 -3.55
CA GLY A 224 15.72 -26.23 -3.39
C GLY A 224 15.39 -25.51 -4.70
N GLN A 225 14.50 -24.54 -4.57
CA GLN A 225 14.03 -23.69 -5.67
C GLN A 225 14.14 -22.21 -5.28
N CYS A 226 14.41 -21.36 -6.27
CA CYS A 226 14.45 -19.92 -6.07
C CYS A 226 13.05 -19.32 -6.22
N LEU A 227 12.56 -18.64 -5.19
CA LEU A 227 11.29 -17.92 -5.18
C LEU A 227 11.57 -16.47 -4.78
N PHE A 228 11.39 -15.53 -5.73
CA PHE A 228 11.53 -14.09 -5.49
C PHE A 228 12.87 -13.67 -4.83
N GLY A 229 13.98 -14.32 -5.20
CA GLY A 229 15.30 -14.01 -4.67
C GLY A 229 15.67 -14.77 -3.39
N SER A 230 14.75 -15.54 -2.82
CA SER A 230 14.99 -16.41 -1.65
C SER A 230 14.92 -17.89 -2.02
N CYS A 231 15.72 -18.72 -1.35
CA CYS A 231 15.72 -20.16 -1.57
C CYS A 231 14.67 -20.87 -0.70
N SER A 232 13.77 -21.59 -1.34
CA SER A 232 12.89 -22.56 -0.68
C SER A 232 13.51 -23.95 -0.78
N CYS A 233 13.90 -24.51 0.37
CA CYS A 233 14.63 -25.78 0.42
C CYS A 233 13.71 -26.98 0.50
N ASN A 234 14.05 -28.03 -0.24
CA ASN A 234 13.42 -29.34 -0.14
C ASN A 234 14.00 -30.07 1.06
N LEU A 235 13.16 -30.69 1.89
CA LEU A 235 13.64 -31.53 2.99
C LEU A 235 14.56 -32.65 2.45
N PRO A 236 15.68 -32.95 3.12
CA PRO A 236 16.08 -32.50 4.46
C PRO A 236 16.94 -31.21 4.49
N TRP A 237 17.01 -30.42 3.42
CA TRP A 237 17.92 -29.28 3.33
C TRP A 237 17.34 -28.00 3.94
N THR A 238 18.20 -27.14 4.47
CA THR A 238 17.86 -25.83 5.03
C THR A 238 18.99 -24.80 4.84
N GLY A 239 18.78 -23.59 5.34
CA GLY A 239 19.68 -22.44 5.21
C GLY A 239 19.42 -21.62 3.94
N GLU A 240 20.04 -20.45 3.85
CA GLU A 240 19.80 -19.48 2.76
C GLU A 240 20.10 -20.02 1.35
N ASN A 241 20.95 -21.04 1.23
CA ASN A 241 21.31 -21.66 -0.04
C ASN A 241 21.00 -23.17 -0.11
N CYS A 242 20.22 -23.72 0.84
CA CYS A 242 19.89 -25.15 0.89
C CYS A 242 21.11 -26.07 0.94
N THR A 243 22.14 -25.66 1.69
CA THR A 243 23.42 -26.39 1.83
C THR A 243 23.55 -27.12 3.17
N ILE A 244 22.68 -26.82 4.14
CA ILE A 244 22.70 -27.44 5.47
C ILE A 244 21.74 -28.61 5.47
N GLU A 245 22.23 -29.81 5.81
CA GLU A 245 21.41 -31.02 5.92
C GLU A 245 20.81 -31.15 7.33
N LEU A 246 19.51 -31.38 7.41
CA LEU A 246 18.83 -31.73 8.65
C LEU A 246 18.87 -33.25 8.85
N LEU A 247 19.16 -33.68 10.08
CA LEU A 247 19.25 -35.09 10.43
C LEU A 247 18.01 -35.50 11.23
N ALA A 248 17.46 -36.68 10.94
CA ALA A 248 16.45 -37.31 11.79
C ALA A 248 17.04 -37.61 13.18
N PRO A 249 16.23 -37.56 14.25
CA PRO A 249 16.72 -37.87 15.59
C PRO A 249 17.07 -39.35 15.71
N GLU A 250 18.15 -39.65 16.41
CA GLU A 250 18.53 -41.00 16.81
C GLU A 250 18.78 -40.98 18.33
N ILE A 251 17.95 -41.68 19.07
CA ILE A 251 18.02 -41.75 20.54
C ILE A 251 19.03 -42.82 20.92
N ILE A 252 19.90 -42.51 21.89
CA ILE A 252 20.78 -43.51 22.51
C ILE A 252 19.94 -44.31 23.50
N ALA A 253 19.69 -45.60 23.20
CA ALA A 253 18.93 -46.48 24.08
C ALA A 253 19.65 -46.62 25.44
N PRO A 254 18.98 -46.30 26.57
CA PRO A 254 19.55 -46.54 27.89
C PRO A 254 19.72 -48.04 28.14
N PRO A 255 20.78 -48.47 28.86
CA PRO A 255 20.84 -49.86 29.32
C PRO A 255 19.75 -50.12 30.37
N PRO A 256 19.35 -51.39 30.60
CA PRO A 256 18.41 -51.73 31.66
C PRO A 256 18.85 -51.14 33.02
N GLN A 257 17.94 -50.44 33.69
CA GLN A 257 18.22 -49.76 34.95
C GLN A 257 17.62 -50.53 36.12
N THR A 258 18.19 -50.38 37.30
CA THR A 258 17.60 -50.86 38.56
C THR A 258 17.53 -49.71 39.54
N ILE A 259 16.34 -49.44 40.08
CA ILE A 259 16.12 -48.37 41.07
C ILE A 259 15.37 -48.91 42.27
N ASN A 260 15.56 -48.27 43.42
CA ASN A 260 14.87 -48.67 44.64
C ASN A 260 13.42 -48.17 44.63
N GLU A 261 12.53 -48.93 45.28
CA GLU A 261 11.17 -48.51 45.53
C GLU A 261 11.14 -47.16 46.29
N SER A 262 10.15 -46.32 46.00
CA SER A 262 10.01 -44.95 46.52
C SER A 262 11.11 -43.94 46.14
N ALA A 263 12.17 -44.34 45.42
CA ALA A 263 13.15 -43.40 44.88
C ALA A 263 12.56 -42.58 43.73
N MET A 264 12.92 -41.30 43.61
CA MET A 264 12.55 -40.50 42.42
C MET A 264 13.44 -40.91 41.25
N TYR A 265 12.83 -41.26 40.12
CA TYR A 265 13.56 -41.47 38.88
C TYR A 265 13.64 -40.16 38.11
N ASP A 266 14.86 -39.77 37.77
CA ASP A 266 15.20 -38.52 37.09
C ASP A 266 16.28 -38.82 36.06
N PHE A 267 15.90 -38.84 34.78
CA PHE A 267 16.77 -39.31 33.71
C PHE A 267 16.71 -38.40 32.49
N GLN A 268 17.89 -38.04 31.97
CA GLN A 268 18.02 -37.17 30.80
C GLN A 268 18.38 -38.00 29.57
N LEU A 269 17.43 -38.14 28.62
CA LEU A 269 17.68 -38.80 27.35
C LEU A 269 18.74 -38.05 26.53
N GLN A 270 19.48 -38.80 25.71
CA GLN A 270 20.54 -38.30 24.84
C GLN A 270 20.27 -38.70 23.39
N LEU A 271 20.66 -37.82 22.46
CA LEU A 271 20.61 -38.08 21.03
C LEU A 271 22.03 -38.38 20.52
N ALA A 272 22.17 -39.44 19.72
CA ALA A 272 23.39 -39.72 18.97
C ALA A 272 23.52 -38.75 17.78
N ARG A 273 22.40 -38.45 17.13
CA ARG A 273 22.27 -37.42 16.09
C ARG A 273 20.84 -36.88 16.05
N GLY A 274 20.65 -35.77 15.33
CA GLY A 274 19.34 -35.15 15.14
C GLY A 274 19.43 -33.64 15.12
N SER A 275 18.74 -33.02 14.18
CA SER A 275 18.63 -31.56 14.11
C SER A 275 17.47 -31.07 14.97
N LEU A 276 17.66 -29.93 15.63
CA LEU A 276 16.65 -29.25 16.43
C LEU A 276 15.61 -28.53 15.54
N PRO A 277 14.39 -28.24 16.06
CA PRO A 277 13.86 -28.67 17.34
C PRO A 277 13.47 -30.17 17.32
N VAL A 278 13.80 -30.87 18.40
CA VAL A 278 13.34 -32.24 18.63
C VAL A 278 12.24 -32.22 19.67
N THR A 279 11.12 -32.88 19.38
CA THR A 279 10.00 -33.05 20.29
C THR A 279 10.02 -34.49 20.83
N TRP A 280 9.99 -34.60 22.15
CA TRP A 280 9.99 -35.87 22.87
C TRP A 280 8.59 -36.26 23.29
N SER A 281 8.27 -37.54 23.18
CA SER A 281 6.98 -38.10 23.58
C SER A 281 7.17 -39.43 24.30
N LEU A 282 6.31 -39.67 25.27
CA LEU A 282 6.28 -40.88 26.08
C LEU A 282 5.15 -41.77 25.55
N ILE A 283 5.50 -42.96 25.05
CA ILE A 283 4.58 -43.84 24.33
C ILE A 283 4.04 -44.96 25.25
N ASP A 284 4.92 -45.61 26.01
CA ASP A 284 4.57 -46.58 27.05
C ASP A 284 5.44 -46.34 28.27
N HIS A 285 4.84 -46.42 29.47
CA HIS A 285 5.51 -46.02 30.70
C HIS A 285 4.76 -46.47 31.96
N PRO A 286 5.45 -46.54 33.11
CA PRO A 286 4.81 -46.76 34.39
C PRO A 286 4.06 -45.52 34.90
N GLY A 287 2.87 -45.75 35.47
CA GLY A 287 2.15 -44.82 36.37
C GLY A 287 2.23 -43.35 35.97
N ASN A 288 2.70 -42.51 36.90
CA ASN A 288 2.81 -41.05 36.74
C ASN A 288 4.15 -40.58 36.15
N MET A 289 4.82 -41.42 35.34
CA MET A 289 6.01 -40.99 34.61
C MET A 289 5.64 -39.91 33.59
N ILE A 290 6.44 -38.84 33.54
CA ILE A 290 6.30 -37.73 32.59
C ILE A 290 7.62 -37.49 31.87
N ILE A 291 7.53 -36.93 30.66
CA ILE A 291 8.68 -36.46 29.88
C ILE A 291 8.51 -34.97 29.59
N ASP A 292 9.59 -34.21 29.72
CA ASP A 292 9.63 -32.84 29.22
C ASP A 292 9.80 -32.87 27.69
N GLU A 293 8.78 -32.39 26.97
CA GLU A 293 8.67 -32.49 25.50
C GLU A 293 9.81 -31.79 24.75
N ARG A 294 10.51 -30.83 25.37
CA ARG A 294 11.57 -30.04 24.73
C ARG A 294 12.96 -30.56 25.07
N THR A 295 13.15 -31.04 26.29
CA THR A 295 14.47 -31.45 26.81
C THR A 295 14.65 -32.96 26.79
N GLY A 296 13.58 -33.76 26.80
CA GLY A 296 13.68 -35.22 26.91
C GLY A 296 14.01 -35.69 28.33
N ARG A 297 13.79 -34.85 29.35
CA ARG A 297 13.99 -35.21 30.75
C ARG A 297 12.78 -35.99 31.27
N LEU A 298 13.03 -37.21 31.74
CA LEU A 298 12.04 -38.09 32.35
C LEU A 298 12.02 -37.90 33.85
N LEU A 299 10.81 -37.78 34.40
CA LEU A 299 10.58 -37.76 35.83
C LEU A 299 9.51 -38.79 36.18
N TRP A 300 9.81 -39.65 37.16
CA TRP A 300 8.82 -40.59 37.69
C TRP A 300 8.88 -40.59 39.23
N SER A 301 7.77 -40.15 39.82
CA SER A 301 7.55 -40.09 41.26
C SER A 301 6.64 -41.25 41.70
N ASN A 302 6.68 -41.56 43.00
CA ASN A 302 5.94 -42.67 43.60
C ASN A 302 6.26 -44.02 42.91
N VAL A 303 7.55 -44.33 42.80
CA VAL A 303 8.03 -45.60 42.24
C VAL A 303 7.59 -46.76 43.13
N ILE A 304 6.89 -47.74 42.54
CA ILE A 304 6.36 -48.92 43.24
C ILE A 304 7.15 -50.15 42.81
N GLY A 305 7.54 -50.99 43.76
CA GLY A 305 8.23 -52.24 43.48
C GLY A 305 7.29 -53.32 42.94
N ARG A 306 7.75 -54.10 41.95
CA ARG A 306 6.99 -55.26 41.45
C ARG A 306 7.94 -56.33 40.88
N LEU A 307 7.43 -57.55 40.73
CA LEU A 307 8.22 -58.70 40.25
C LEU A 307 8.65 -58.57 38.78
N LEU A 308 7.88 -57.85 37.95
CA LEU A 308 8.17 -57.66 36.53
C LEU A 308 8.77 -56.28 36.26
N ALA A 309 9.80 -56.20 35.41
CA ALA A 309 10.36 -54.92 35.01
C ALA A 309 9.29 -53.99 34.40
N TYR A 310 9.42 -52.68 34.60
CA TYR A 310 8.65 -51.70 33.84
C TYR A 310 9.27 -51.51 32.47
N THR A 311 8.45 -51.46 31.44
CA THR A 311 8.87 -51.09 30.08
C THR A 311 8.64 -49.59 29.92
N VAL A 312 9.61 -48.90 29.32
CA VAL A 312 9.47 -47.50 28.92
C VAL A 312 9.78 -47.40 27.43
N ILE A 313 8.86 -46.81 26.68
CA ILE A 313 8.99 -46.52 25.26
C ILE A 313 8.88 -45.01 25.07
N VAL A 314 9.88 -44.42 24.42
CA VAL A 314 9.91 -43.00 24.09
C VAL A 314 10.15 -42.81 22.60
N GLU A 315 9.58 -41.74 22.04
CA GLU A 315 9.77 -41.34 20.65
C GLU A 315 10.27 -39.89 20.59
N ALA A 316 11.33 -39.67 19.82
CA ALA A 316 11.86 -38.36 19.47
C ALA A 316 11.50 -38.07 18.02
N THR A 317 10.95 -36.89 17.75
CA THR A 317 10.48 -36.47 16.42
C THR A 317 11.07 -35.12 16.03
N ASN A 318 11.35 -34.93 14.74
CA ASN A 318 11.59 -33.62 14.14
C ASN A 318 11.00 -33.56 12.73
N VAL A 319 11.25 -32.46 12.02
CA VAL A 319 10.73 -32.24 10.65
C VAL A 319 11.22 -33.25 9.60
N VAL A 320 12.31 -33.97 9.88
CA VAL A 320 12.90 -34.96 8.95
C VAL A 320 12.36 -36.37 9.24
N GLY A 321 12.15 -36.69 10.51
CA GLY A 321 11.68 -38.03 10.88
C GLY A 321 11.58 -38.24 12.38
N LYS A 322 11.50 -39.51 12.75
CA LYS A 322 11.31 -39.94 14.14
C LYS A 322 12.10 -41.21 14.46
N HIS A 323 12.42 -41.39 15.73
CA HIS A 323 13.05 -42.59 16.24
C HIS A 323 12.50 -42.92 17.62
N SER A 324 12.23 -44.21 17.84
CA SER A 324 11.67 -44.72 19.09
C SER A 324 12.59 -45.77 19.67
N ILE A 325 12.75 -45.75 20.98
CA ILE A 325 13.53 -46.75 21.71
C ILE A 325 12.72 -47.29 22.88
N GLU A 326 13.08 -48.49 23.31
CA GLU A 326 12.52 -49.16 24.47
C GLU A 326 13.63 -49.61 25.43
N TRP A 327 13.39 -49.53 26.73
CA TRP A 327 14.25 -50.11 27.76
C TRP A 327 13.43 -50.51 28.98
N THR A 328 14.07 -51.25 29.88
CA THR A 328 13.43 -51.74 31.10
C THR A 328 14.00 -51.10 32.36
N ILE A 329 13.12 -50.87 33.34
CA ILE A 329 13.46 -50.40 34.68
C ILE A 329 13.00 -51.46 35.68
N ASN A 330 13.96 -52.08 36.34
CA ASN A 330 13.73 -53.04 37.42
C ASN A 330 13.54 -52.27 38.73
N VAL A 331 12.43 -52.54 39.42
CA VAL A 331 12.16 -52.00 40.76
C VAL A 331 11.89 -53.19 41.67
N PRO A 332 12.93 -53.77 42.31
CA PRO A 332 12.74 -54.86 43.25
C PRO A 332 11.83 -54.41 44.39
N VAL A 333 10.93 -55.29 44.82
CA VAL A 333 10.09 -55.05 46.00
C VAL A 333 10.99 -54.88 47.23
N SER A 334 10.72 -53.86 48.05
CA SER A 334 11.45 -53.60 49.30
C SER A 334 11.06 -54.54 50.46
N TYR A 335 10.26 -55.56 50.16
CA TYR A 335 9.73 -56.51 51.13
C TYR A 335 9.79 -57.94 50.57
N SER A 336 10.02 -58.90 51.48
CA SER A 336 9.92 -60.33 51.16
C SER A 336 8.71 -60.93 51.88
N VAL A 337 7.90 -61.70 51.15
CA VAL A 337 6.79 -62.46 51.74
C VAL A 337 7.27 -63.88 51.99
N ASN A 338 7.47 -64.23 53.26
CA ASN A 338 7.79 -65.60 53.67
C ASN A 338 6.54 -66.30 54.20
N LEU A 339 6.15 -67.40 53.55
CA LEU A 339 5.11 -68.29 54.06
C LEU A 339 5.72 -69.19 55.15
N VAL A 340 5.37 -68.92 56.41
CA VAL A 340 5.96 -69.63 57.57
C VAL A 340 5.34 -71.03 57.75
N SER A 341 4.03 -71.18 57.56
CA SER A 341 3.32 -72.47 57.56
C SER A 341 1.87 -72.28 57.09
N LEU A 342 1.32 -73.23 56.32
CA LEU A 342 -0.11 -73.24 55.93
C LEU A 342 -1.00 -74.03 56.90
N ASP A 343 -0.41 -74.81 57.82
CA ASP A 343 -1.11 -75.59 58.85
C ASP A 343 -0.13 -75.89 60.00
N PRO A 344 0.04 -74.97 60.98
CA PRO A 344 1.05 -75.10 62.02
C PRO A 344 0.77 -76.24 63.00
N ASP A 345 -0.49 -76.70 63.08
CA ASP A 345 -0.94 -77.73 64.01
C ASP A 345 -1.34 -79.06 63.33
N GLY A 346 -1.41 -79.12 61.99
CA GLY A 346 -1.55 -80.35 61.20
C GLY A 346 -2.94 -80.98 61.18
N ILE A 347 -4.02 -80.18 61.28
CA ILE A 347 -5.40 -80.69 61.50
C ILE A 347 -6.40 -80.26 60.41
N LEU A 348 -6.00 -80.07 59.15
CA LEU A 348 -6.96 -79.70 58.09
C LEU A 348 -7.55 -80.92 57.32
N PRO A 349 -8.87 -81.21 57.38
CA PRO A 349 -9.53 -82.25 56.57
C PRO A 349 -10.40 -81.66 55.44
N ARG A 350 -10.03 -81.89 54.17
CA ARG A 350 -10.81 -81.65 52.91
C ARG A 350 -11.26 -80.17 52.66
N PRO A 351 -11.68 -79.79 51.43
CA PRO A 351 -11.34 -78.49 50.85
C PRO A 351 -12.09 -77.37 51.56
N MET A 352 -11.35 -76.56 52.31
CA MET A 352 -11.78 -75.27 52.82
C MET A 352 -10.94 -74.16 52.20
N GLN A 353 -11.54 -72.98 52.08
CA GLN A 353 -10.87 -71.73 51.76
C GLN A 353 -9.84 -71.46 52.87
N ILE A 354 -8.55 -71.46 52.52
CA ILE A 354 -7.46 -71.20 53.47
C ILE A 354 -7.27 -69.68 53.53
N GLU A 355 -7.47 -69.08 54.71
CA GLU A 355 -7.03 -67.69 54.97
C GLU A 355 -5.57 -67.70 55.43
N ILE A 356 -4.70 -67.10 54.63
CA ILE A 356 -3.27 -67.00 54.90
C ILE A 356 -3.00 -65.73 55.71
N PHE A 357 -2.46 -65.88 56.91
CA PHE A 357 -1.90 -64.77 57.68
C PHE A 357 -0.38 -64.75 57.51
N GLY A 358 0.18 -63.59 57.14
CA GLY A 358 1.62 -63.39 56.97
C GLY A 358 2.07 -62.06 57.57
N ALA A 359 3.34 -61.96 57.93
CA ALA A 359 4.00 -60.72 58.31
C ALA A 359 4.92 -60.26 57.17
N VAL A 360 4.92 -58.95 56.87
CA VAL A 360 5.80 -58.34 55.87
C VAL A 360 7.00 -57.76 56.60
N GLU A 361 8.19 -58.31 56.35
CA GLU A 361 9.45 -57.70 56.82
C GLU A 361 10.00 -56.80 55.71
N PHE A 362 10.22 -55.53 56.05
CA PHE A 362 10.79 -54.52 55.16
C PHE A 362 12.30 -54.47 55.35
N SER A 363 13.07 -54.41 54.26
CA SER A 363 14.54 -54.37 54.33
C SER A 363 15.12 -53.01 54.73
N ASP A 364 14.34 -51.93 54.67
CA ASP A 364 14.79 -50.56 54.94
C ASP A 364 14.07 -49.93 56.16
N LEU A 365 14.82 -49.14 56.94
CA LEU A 365 14.43 -48.55 58.25
C LEU A 365 13.34 -47.44 58.20
N ILE A 366 12.58 -47.31 57.11
CA ILE A 366 11.53 -46.27 56.96
C ILE A 366 10.20 -46.97 56.68
N PRO A 367 9.13 -46.75 57.47
CA PRO A 367 7.89 -47.50 57.32
C PRO A 367 7.10 -47.02 56.10
N PRO A 368 6.77 -47.89 55.12
CA PRO A 368 5.82 -47.54 54.07
C PRO A 368 4.37 -47.65 54.59
N ARG A 369 3.46 -46.97 53.89
CA ARG A 369 2.01 -47.05 54.17
C ARG A 369 1.50 -48.49 53.98
N PRO A 370 0.54 -48.96 54.80
CA PRO A 370 -0.01 -50.30 54.65
C PRO A 370 -0.68 -50.46 53.27
N VAL A 371 -0.21 -51.42 52.48
CA VAL A 371 -0.80 -51.81 51.20
C VAL A 371 -1.74 -52.99 51.46
N PRO A 372 -3.04 -52.91 51.08
CA PRO A 372 -3.95 -54.04 51.21
C PRO A 372 -3.54 -55.15 50.25
N ILE A 373 -3.26 -56.34 50.79
CA ILE A 373 -2.99 -57.55 50.02
C ILE A 373 -4.34 -58.05 49.50
N LYS A 374 -4.48 -58.18 48.18
CA LYS A 374 -5.63 -58.84 47.55
C LYS A 374 -5.14 -60.16 46.96
N LEU A 375 -5.34 -61.25 47.68
CA LEU A 375 -5.17 -62.60 47.16
C LEU A 375 -6.39 -62.92 46.29
N MET A 376 -6.18 -63.27 45.02
CA MET A 376 -7.24 -63.86 44.17
C MET A 376 -7.39 -65.34 44.49
#